data_AF-A0A0R2LBB0-F1
#
_entry.id   AF-A0A0R2LBB0-F1
#
_cell.length_a   1.000
_cell.length_b   1.000
_cell.length_c   1.000
_cell.angle_alpha   90.00
_cell.angle_beta   90.00
_cell.angle_gamma   90.00
#
_symmetry.space_group_name_H-M   'P 1'
#
loop_
_entity.id
_entity.type
_entity.pdbx_description
1 polymer ?
#
loop_
_entity_poly.entity_id
_entity_poly.type
_entity_poly.pdbx_seq_one_letter_code
_entity_poly.pdbx_strand_id
1 'polypeptide(L)'
;MKLIQKSLLFASLLAVGTGVTSIPTIIGSGVTVQAATTKGKLSKIKSTKIKIKVAKAQVYTETGKKTSKCVTKGKTCKTTEKNKLKGCTYYKVGKDEFVKSSDVTKG
;
A
#
# COMPACT_ATOMS: atom_id res chain seq x y z
N MET A 1 28.21 23.27 -45.34
CA MET A 1 27.94 21.89 -44.87
C MET A 1 29.03 21.52 -43.87
N LYS A 2 28.70 21.08 -42.66
CA LYS A 2 29.69 20.78 -41.61
C LYS A 2 29.27 19.53 -40.82
N LEU A 3 30.27 18.70 -40.56
CA LEU A 3 30.22 17.27 -40.29
C LEU A 3 29.57 16.87 -38.95
N ILE A 4 28.74 15.83 -39.05
CA ILE A 4 28.50 14.73 -38.10
C ILE A 4 29.58 14.57 -37.01
N GLN A 5 29.15 14.63 -35.75
CA GLN A 5 29.90 14.07 -34.63
C GLN A 5 29.01 13.26 -33.68
N LYS A 6 29.34 11.96 -33.65
CA LYS A 6 29.51 11.11 -32.45
C LYS A 6 28.24 10.56 -31.78
N SER A 7 27.96 9.33 -32.20
CA SER A 7 27.35 8.22 -31.46
C SER A 7 27.61 8.28 -29.94
N LEU A 8 26.54 8.15 -29.15
CA LEU A 8 26.59 7.51 -27.84
C LEU A 8 25.25 6.81 -27.60
N LEU A 9 25.17 5.54 -27.97
CA LEU A 9 24.05 4.66 -27.61
C LEU A 9 24.16 4.36 -26.11
N PHE A 10 23.25 4.92 -25.31
CA PHE A 10 23.10 4.58 -23.90
C PHE A 10 22.41 3.21 -23.73
N ALA A 11 23.16 2.12 -23.85
CA ALA A 11 22.71 0.81 -23.40
C ALA A 11 23.06 0.62 -21.92
N SER A 12 22.17 1.05 -21.03
CA SER A 12 22.27 0.73 -19.61
C SER A 12 21.82 -0.73 -19.43
N LEU A 13 22.79 -1.63 -19.38
CA LEU A 13 22.60 -3.04 -19.09
C LEU A 13 22.10 -3.19 -17.64
N LEU A 14 20.79 -3.40 -17.44
CA LEU A 14 20.29 -3.77 -16.12
C LEU A 14 20.59 -5.25 -15.88
N ALA A 15 21.78 -5.53 -15.38
CA ALA A 15 22.15 -6.83 -14.83
C ALA A 15 21.37 -7.05 -13.53
N VAL A 16 20.22 -7.74 -13.59
CA VAL A 16 19.57 -8.26 -12.40
C VAL A 16 20.24 -9.58 -12.05
N GLY A 17 21.24 -9.49 -11.16
CA GLY A 17 21.94 -10.64 -10.61
C GLY A 17 20.96 -11.60 -9.91
N THR A 18 21.10 -12.87 -10.26
CA THR A 18 20.54 -14.01 -9.51
C THR A 18 21.23 -14.09 -8.15
N GLY A 19 20.66 -13.43 -7.14
CA GLY A 19 21.03 -13.63 -5.75
C GLY A 19 20.08 -14.61 -5.08
N VAL A 20 20.27 -15.92 -5.29
CA VAL A 20 19.66 -16.92 -4.40
C VAL A 20 20.53 -17.03 -3.15
N THR A 21 20.38 -16.10 -2.22
CA THR A 21 20.94 -16.29 -0.88
C THR A 21 20.03 -17.26 -0.14
N SER A 22 20.49 -18.51 0.00
CA SER A 22 19.96 -19.49 0.93
C SER A 22 19.92 -18.87 2.33
N ILE A 23 18.73 -18.68 2.88
CA ILE A 23 18.55 -18.22 4.27
C ILE A 23 18.51 -19.48 5.15
N PRO A 24 19.35 -19.62 6.18
CA PRO A 24 19.26 -20.73 7.11
C PRO A 24 17.94 -20.68 7.87
N THR A 25 17.21 -21.78 7.86
CA THR A 25 16.07 -22.04 8.72
C THR A 25 16.54 -22.02 10.18
N ILE A 26 16.11 -21.02 10.94
CA ILE A 26 16.25 -21.01 12.39
C ILE A 26 14.99 -21.69 12.96
N ILE A 27 15.18 -22.89 13.49
CA ILE A 27 14.12 -23.69 14.11
C ILE A 27 13.84 -23.10 15.50
N GLY A 28 12.81 -22.26 15.57
CA GLY A 28 12.24 -21.74 16.81
C GLY A 28 10.74 -21.54 16.63
N SER A 29 9.96 -22.22 17.46
CA SER A 29 8.50 -22.37 17.40
C SER A 29 7.73 -21.19 16.81
N GLY A 30 7.25 -21.36 15.57
CA GLY A 30 6.06 -20.67 15.08
C GLY A 30 6.22 -19.31 14.38
N VAL A 31 7.44 -18.88 13.98
CA VAL A 31 7.60 -17.63 13.23
C VAL A 31 8.02 -17.90 11.79
N THR A 32 7.05 -17.92 10.88
CA THR A 32 7.32 -17.81 9.44
C THR A 32 7.66 -16.34 9.13
N VAL A 33 8.95 -16.01 9.02
CA VAL A 33 9.37 -14.73 8.42
C VAL A 33 9.24 -14.84 6.90
N GLN A 34 7.99 -14.72 6.44
CA GLN A 34 7.69 -14.60 5.03
C GLN A 34 8.18 -13.23 4.57
N ALA A 35 9.09 -13.18 3.60
CA ALA A 35 9.45 -11.94 2.91
C ALA A 35 8.14 -11.32 2.40
N ALA A 36 7.71 -10.24 3.03
CA ALA A 36 6.42 -9.64 2.76
C ALA A 36 6.46 -9.07 1.33
N THR A 37 5.91 -9.82 0.38
CA THR A 37 5.49 -9.21 -0.87
C THR A 37 4.58 -8.05 -0.47
N THR A 38 4.92 -6.82 -0.86
CA THR A 38 4.25 -5.59 -0.40
C THR A 38 2.85 -5.42 -1.01
N LYS A 39 2.16 -6.52 -1.32
CA LYS A 39 0.75 -6.53 -1.66
C LYS A 39 -0.05 -6.35 -0.37
N GLY A 40 -1.01 -5.44 -0.40
CA GLY A 40 -1.84 -5.13 0.77
C GLY A 40 -2.48 -6.38 1.34
N LYS A 41 -2.35 -6.57 2.65
CA LYS A 41 -3.06 -7.65 3.34
C LYS A 41 -4.47 -7.18 3.62
N LEU A 42 -5.39 -7.43 2.69
CA LEU A 42 -6.81 -7.26 2.93
C LEU A 42 -7.24 -8.28 3.99
N SER A 43 -8.02 -7.84 4.96
CA SER A 43 -8.49 -8.68 6.07
C SER A 43 -9.87 -8.23 6.49
N LYS A 44 -10.79 -9.19 6.58
CA LYS A 44 -12.14 -8.95 7.09
C LYS A 44 -12.09 -8.66 8.58
N ILE A 45 -12.92 -7.74 9.04
CA ILE A 45 -13.06 -7.32 10.44
C ILE A 45 -14.53 -7.29 10.82
N LYS A 46 -14.81 -7.27 12.12
CA LYS A 46 -16.17 -7.00 12.61
C LYS A 46 -16.62 -5.64 12.08
N SER A 47 -17.89 -5.57 11.68
CA SER A 47 -18.50 -4.33 11.21
C SER A 47 -18.36 -3.25 12.28
N THR A 48 -17.62 -2.20 11.98
CA THR A 48 -17.39 -1.07 12.89
C THR A 48 -17.74 0.23 12.19
N LYS A 49 -18.26 1.20 12.95
CA LYS A 49 -18.47 2.55 12.46
C LYS A 49 -17.17 3.33 12.63
N ILE A 50 -16.74 4.02 11.59
CA ILE A 50 -15.62 4.95 11.62
C ILE A 50 -16.11 6.33 11.20
N LYS A 51 -15.61 7.37 11.86
CA LYS A 51 -15.93 8.77 11.56
C LYS A 51 -14.69 9.48 11.05
N ILE A 52 -14.81 10.24 9.97
CA ILE A 52 -13.69 11.03 9.44
C ILE A 52 -13.41 12.20 10.39
N LYS A 53 -12.17 12.27 10.91
CA LYS A 53 -11.77 13.31 11.88
C LYS A 53 -11.10 14.53 11.24
N VAL A 54 -10.47 14.32 10.09
CA VAL A 54 -9.74 15.36 9.33
C VAL A 54 -10.69 16.09 8.36
N ALA A 55 -10.35 17.34 8.00
CA ALA A 55 -11.16 18.16 7.08
C ALA A 55 -11.40 17.47 5.72
N LYS A 56 -10.34 16.92 5.14
CA LYS A 56 -10.36 16.15 3.89
C LYS A 56 -9.48 14.90 4.05
N ALA A 57 -10.10 13.73 4.16
CA ALA A 57 -9.40 12.46 4.19
C ALA A 57 -9.19 11.96 2.76
N GLN A 58 -7.93 11.72 2.40
CA GLN A 58 -7.57 11.19 1.08
C GLN A 58 -8.12 9.76 0.90
N VAL A 59 -8.75 9.49 -0.24
CA VAL A 59 -9.15 8.14 -0.61
C VAL A 59 -8.02 7.45 -1.37
N TYR A 60 -7.83 6.17 -1.08
CA TYR A 60 -6.83 5.30 -1.67
C TYR A 60 -7.49 4.08 -2.30
N THR A 61 -6.84 3.49 -3.29
CA THR A 61 -7.21 2.19 -3.85
C THR A 61 -6.75 1.05 -2.94
N GLU A 62 -7.17 -0.19 -3.23
CA GLU A 62 -6.69 -1.39 -2.53
C GLU A 62 -5.17 -1.56 -2.59
N THR A 63 -4.53 -1.06 -3.64
CA THR A 63 -3.08 -1.08 -3.81
C THR A 63 -2.36 0.06 -3.09
N GLY A 64 -3.10 0.97 -2.44
CA GLY A 64 -2.57 2.14 -1.74
C GLY A 64 -2.25 3.31 -2.65
N LYS A 65 -2.73 3.33 -3.90
CA LYS A 65 -2.59 4.49 -4.79
C LYS A 65 -3.60 5.56 -4.38
N LYS A 66 -3.18 6.82 -4.33
CA LYS A 66 -4.08 7.96 -4.08
C LYS A 66 -5.05 8.11 -5.25
N THR A 67 -6.32 8.34 -4.96
CA THR A 67 -7.31 8.75 -5.97
C THR A 67 -7.48 10.27 -5.96
N SER A 68 -8.21 10.83 -6.92
CA SER A 68 -8.59 12.26 -6.89
C SER A 68 -9.73 12.55 -5.89
N LYS A 69 -10.26 11.53 -5.20
CA LYS A 69 -11.39 11.66 -4.28
C LYS A 69 -10.92 11.93 -2.85
N CYS A 70 -11.73 12.69 -2.12
CA CYS A 70 -11.57 12.92 -0.69
C CYS A 70 -12.90 12.74 0.03
N VAL A 71 -12.82 12.39 1.31
CA VAL A 71 -13.98 12.32 2.21
C VAL A 71 -13.91 13.46 3.22
N THR A 72 -15.00 14.19 3.39
CA THR A 72 -15.06 15.33 4.31
C THR A 72 -15.22 14.90 5.77
N LYS A 73 -14.79 15.78 6.68
CA LYS A 73 -14.93 15.62 8.13
C LYS A 73 -16.37 15.32 8.52
N GLY A 74 -16.55 14.47 9.53
CA GLY A 74 -17.86 14.18 10.11
C GLY A 74 -18.62 13.06 9.43
N LYS A 75 -18.25 12.68 8.18
CA LYS A 75 -18.85 11.53 7.52
C LYS A 75 -18.58 10.26 8.33
N THR A 76 -19.62 9.47 8.55
CA THR A 76 -19.53 8.17 9.21
C THR A 76 -19.68 7.08 8.16
N CYS A 77 -18.77 6.11 8.16
CA CYS A 77 -18.77 4.97 7.26
C CYS A 77 -18.78 3.68 8.09
N LYS A 78 -19.51 2.66 7.64
CA LYS A 78 -19.39 1.31 8.18
C LYS A 78 -18.28 0.60 7.42
N THR A 79 -17.35 0.01 8.14
CA THR A 79 -16.24 -0.75 7.55
C THR A 79 -16.22 -2.16 8.10
N THR A 80 -16.10 -3.13 7.19
CA THR A 80 -16.05 -4.58 7.46
C THR A 80 -14.73 -5.17 7.00
N GLU A 81 -13.85 -4.37 6.40
CA GLU A 81 -12.57 -4.80 5.86
C GLU A 81 -11.50 -3.75 6.15
N LYS A 82 -10.32 -4.21 6.52
CA LYS A 82 -9.12 -3.38 6.64
C LYS A 82 -8.05 -3.90 5.71
N ASN A 83 -7.22 -2.99 5.23
CA ASN A 83 -6.06 -3.31 4.41
C ASN A 83 -4.80 -2.80 5.11
N LYS A 84 -3.77 -3.65 5.22
CA LYS A 84 -2.46 -3.24 5.72
C LYS A 84 -1.49 -3.14 4.54
N LEU A 85 -1.05 -1.93 4.25
CA LEU A 85 -0.12 -1.60 3.17
C LEU A 85 1.07 -0.86 3.75
N LYS A 86 2.30 -1.37 3.52
CA LYS A 86 3.55 -0.74 3.99
C LYS A 86 3.50 -0.34 5.49
N GLY A 87 2.97 -1.21 6.34
CA GLY A 87 2.80 -0.95 7.79
C GLY A 87 1.63 -0.02 8.17
N CYS A 88 1.05 0.71 7.22
CA CYS A 88 -0.11 1.56 7.44
C CYS A 88 -1.41 0.75 7.36
N THR A 89 -2.37 1.03 8.26
CA THR A 89 -3.71 0.43 8.21
C THR A 89 -4.69 1.37 7.53
N TYR A 90 -5.50 0.82 6.63
CA TYR A 90 -6.53 1.50 5.87
C TYR A 90 -7.87 0.78 6.09
N TYR A 91 -8.97 1.52 6.15
CA TYR A 91 -10.32 0.97 6.28
C TYR A 91 -11.09 1.14 4.98
N LYS A 92 -11.78 0.09 4.56
CA LYS A 92 -12.63 0.12 3.37
C LYS A 92 -13.89 0.94 3.66
N VAL A 93 -14.18 1.93 2.82
CA VAL A 93 -15.37 2.79 2.93
C VAL A 93 -16.31 2.67 1.74
N GLY A 94 -15.89 1.98 0.68
CA GLY A 94 -16.64 1.76 -0.54
C GLY A 94 -16.03 0.64 -1.38
N LYS A 95 -16.47 0.51 -2.64
CA LYS A 95 -15.88 -0.42 -3.60
C LYS A 95 -14.49 0.11 -3.99
N ASP A 96 -13.45 -0.65 -3.67
CA ASP A 96 -12.04 -0.30 -3.93
C ASP A 96 -11.59 1.04 -3.34
N GLU A 97 -12.33 1.56 -2.36
CA GLU A 97 -12.07 2.84 -1.71
C GLU A 97 -11.68 2.63 -0.24
N PHE A 98 -10.51 3.15 0.10
CA PHE A 98 -9.87 2.97 1.39
C PHE A 98 -9.42 4.31 1.97
N VAL A 99 -9.53 4.46 3.29
CA VAL A 99 -9.10 5.68 4.01
C VAL A 99 -8.12 5.28 5.10
N LYS A 100 -7.10 6.11 5.35
CA LYS A 100 -6.11 5.81 6.39
C LYS A 100 -6.77 5.77 7.76
N SER A 101 -6.38 4.79 8.56
CA SER A 101 -6.81 4.68 9.96
C SER A 101 -6.45 5.92 10.79
N SER A 102 -5.34 6.59 10.46
CA SER A 102 -4.91 7.82 11.11
C SER A 102 -5.86 9.00 10.89
N ASP A 103 -6.66 8.99 9.82
CA ASP A 103 -7.58 10.07 9.43
C ASP A 103 -9.00 9.86 9.96
N VAL A 104 -9.23 8.77 10.69
CA VAL A 104 -10.54 8.39 11.23
C VAL A 104 -10.46 8.14 12.73
N THR A 105 -11.60 8.28 13.39
CA THR A 105 -11.83 7.80 14.75
C THR A 105 -12.83 6.66 14.71
N LYS A 106 -12.65 5.66 15.59
CA LYS A 106 -13.69 4.66 15.81
C LYS A 106 -14.83 5.34 16.57
N GLY A 107 -16.05 5.10 16.11
CA GLY A 107 -17.27 5.54 16.80
C GLY A 107 -17.85 4.43 17.64
#